data_AF-A0A7V3H848-F1
#
_entry.id   AF-A0A7V3H848-F1
#
_cell.length_a   1.000
_cell.length_b   1.000
_cell.length_c   1.000
_cell.angle_alpha   90.00
_cell.angle_beta   90.00
_cell.angle_gamma   90.00
#
_symmetry.space_group_name_H-M   'P 1'
#
loop_
_entity.id
_entity.type
_entity.pdbx_description
1 polymer ?
#
loop_
_entity_poly.entity_id
_entity_poly.type
_entity_poly.pdbx_seq_one_letter_code
_entity_poly.pdbx_strand_id
1 'polypeptide(L)'
;MRSGLVAAVLVVALAGQARAQSSITLDARAGNPIVEATINDRPVRLEVDLRMGDYVALSNGAAERLRLRRVPLAGVRVGIDGSDAAIRGRIARPRIEFGGRASRAFAGIFPAPVTTRAEGLIGPGVLPYDVITVLVGPELEGARDIVFQLEDPDQWRGSAVVGGHTVQVLVHTGAQETVFNRTAVRRFDSEGAIPASGALAEVHLILGLRTLMQPVTTALTVEGLPLAPAMARTNAPLLGADEEADIVVTGNADPPPPSIALGRAALSRCAHVRVDRSARTMTLRCA
;
A
#
# COMPACT_ATOMS: atom_id res chain seq x y z
N MET A 1 25.57 74.80 14.32
CA MET A 1 24.48 73.90 13.84
C MET A 1 24.94 73.24 12.55
N ARG A 2 25.06 71.91 12.51
CA ARG A 2 25.08 71.08 11.28
C ARG A 2 25.04 69.61 11.68
N SER A 3 23.85 69.04 11.68
CA SER A 3 23.62 67.63 12.01
C SER A 3 23.83 66.78 10.77
N GLY A 4 24.75 65.81 10.83
CA GLY A 4 24.91 64.78 9.80
C GLY A 4 24.02 63.60 10.12
N LEU A 5 23.03 63.31 9.26
CA LEU A 5 22.06 62.24 9.48
C LEU A 5 22.46 61.02 8.64
N VAL A 6 22.93 59.95 9.29
CA VAL A 6 23.31 58.70 8.64
C VAL A 6 22.05 57.84 8.48
N ALA A 7 21.61 57.63 7.25
CA ALA A 7 20.48 56.75 6.94
C ALA A 7 20.97 55.30 6.81
N ALA A 8 20.59 54.44 7.77
CA ALA A 8 20.81 53.01 7.70
C ALA A 8 19.67 52.35 6.89
N VAL A 9 19.98 51.82 5.71
CA VAL A 9 19.02 51.04 4.91
C VAL A 9 18.96 49.61 5.44
N LEU A 10 17.88 49.26 6.14
CA LEU A 10 17.62 47.89 6.55
C LEU A 10 17.06 47.10 5.35
N VAL A 11 17.89 46.25 4.74
CA VAL A 11 17.41 45.25 3.77
C VAL A 11 16.79 44.09 4.54
N VAL A 12 15.46 44.11 4.70
CA VAL A 12 14.72 42.98 5.25
C VAL A 12 14.65 41.89 4.18
N ALA A 13 15.53 40.90 4.29
CA ALA A 13 15.44 39.68 3.49
C ALA A 13 14.16 38.93 3.86
N LEU A 14 13.15 39.01 2.99
CA LEU A 14 11.94 38.20 3.05
C LEU A 14 12.31 36.73 2.81
N ALA A 15 12.72 36.04 3.88
CA ALA A 15 12.77 34.59 3.91
C ALA A 15 11.33 34.07 3.75
N GLY A 16 10.95 33.80 2.49
CA GLY A 16 9.66 33.19 2.18
C GLY A 16 9.57 31.87 2.93
N GLN A 17 8.73 31.80 3.95
CA GLN A 17 8.43 30.55 4.63
C GLN A 17 7.86 29.60 3.57
N ALA A 18 8.63 28.57 3.23
CA ALA A 18 8.14 27.48 2.40
C ALA A 18 6.92 26.90 3.13
N ARG A 19 5.71 27.19 2.62
CA ARG A 19 4.48 26.64 3.19
C ARG A 19 4.63 25.13 3.18
N ALA A 20 4.61 24.54 4.37
CA ALA A 20 4.81 23.11 4.55
C ALA A 20 3.73 22.36 3.76
N GLN A 21 4.09 21.84 2.59
CA GLN A 21 3.16 21.22 1.65
C GLN A 21 2.42 20.09 2.35
N SER A 22 1.12 20.25 2.57
CA SER A 22 0.24 19.32 3.28
C SER A 22 -0.31 18.22 2.37
N SER A 23 -0.14 18.35 1.05
CA SER A 23 -0.65 17.40 0.06
C SER A 23 0.42 16.91 -0.91
N ILE A 24 0.38 15.62 -1.24
CA ILE A 24 1.22 15.03 -2.29
C ILE A 24 0.34 14.39 -3.37
N THR A 25 0.79 14.49 -4.63
CA THR A 25 0.25 13.73 -5.75
C THR A 25 1.29 12.72 -6.22
N LEU A 26 0.90 11.46 -6.32
CA LEU A 26 1.73 10.34 -6.78
C LEU A 26 1.16 9.79 -8.09
N ASP A 27 2.01 9.43 -9.04
CA ASP A 27 1.58 8.84 -10.30
C ASP A 27 1.73 7.31 -10.26
N ALA A 28 0.60 6.60 -10.31
CA ALA A 28 0.54 5.14 -10.31
C ALA A 28 -0.02 4.54 -11.61
N ARG A 29 -0.17 5.35 -12.68
CA ARG A 29 -0.71 4.90 -13.97
C ARG A 29 0.11 3.78 -14.62
N ALA A 30 1.41 3.72 -14.31
CA ALA A 30 2.33 2.70 -14.80
C ALA A 30 2.59 1.53 -13.81
N GLY A 31 1.92 1.49 -12.66
CA GLY A 31 2.25 0.60 -11.53
C GLY A 31 2.38 1.38 -10.22
N ASN A 32 2.71 0.71 -9.11
CA ASN A 32 2.99 1.39 -7.83
C ASN A 32 3.93 2.63 -8.02
N PRO A 33 3.64 3.79 -7.40
CA PRO A 33 4.50 4.96 -7.49
C PRO A 33 5.83 4.74 -6.77
N ILE A 34 6.84 5.55 -7.08
CA ILE A 34 8.11 5.58 -6.34
C ILE A 34 8.30 6.98 -5.75
N VAL A 35 8.67 7.03 -4.47
CA VAL A 35 9.02 8.27 -3.76
C VAL A 35 10.51 8.28 -3.40
N GLU A 36 11.05 9.48 -3.31
CA GLU A 36 12.41 9.73 -2.83
C GLU A 36 12.36 10.21 -1.38
N ALA A 37 13.28 9.70 -0.56
CA ALA A 37 13.38 10.02 0.86
C ALA A 37 14.84 10.01 1.31
N THR A 38 15.09 10.46 2.53
CA THR A 38 16.30 10.09 3.27
C THR A 38 15.95 9.14 4.41
N ILE A 39 16.82 8.18 4.67
CA ILE A 39 16.79 7.34 5.86
C ILE A 39 18.18 7.43 6.53
N ASN A 40 18.22 7.89 7.78
CA ASN A 40 19.47 8.20 8.50
C ASN A 40 20.43 9.03 7.64
N ASP A 41 19.92 10.15 7.11
CA ASP A 41 20.65 11.13 6.29
C ASP A 41 21.23 10.56 4.97
N ARG A 42 20.66 9.44 4.47
CA ARG A 42 21.09 8.77 3.24
C ARG A 42 19.94 8.67 2.25
N PRO A 43 20.13 8.99 0.97
CA PRO A 43 19.08 8.90 -0.03
C PRO A 43 18.60 7.45 -0.19
N VAL A 44 17.30 7.31 -0.40
CA VAL A 44 16.63 6.03 -0.70
C VAL A 44 15.47 6.27 -1.67
N ARG A 45 15.29 5.34 -2.61
CA ARG A 45 14.06 5.24 -3.43
C ARG A 45 13.17 4.15 -2.85
N LEU A 46 11.91 4.47 -2.57
CA LEU A 46 10.93 3.55 -1.99
C LEU A 46 9.71 3.44 -2.91
N GLU A 47 9.29 2.22 -3.22
CA GLU A 47 8.06 1.96 -3.97
C GLU A 47 6.86 1.95 -3.02
N VAL A 48 5.83 2.74 -3.33
CA VAL A 48 4.65 2.91 -2.49
C VAL A 48 3.65 1.81 -2.80
N ASP A 49 3.42 0.90 -1.86
CA ASP A 49 2.38 -0.13 -1.97
C ASP A 49 1.14 0.30 -1.18
N LEU A 50 0.04 0.54 -1.87
CA LEU A 50 -1.20 1.05 -1.27
C LEU A 50 -1.92 0.02 -0.38
N ARG A 51 -1.45 -1.22 -0.32
CA ARG A 51 -1.93 -2.25 0.61
C ARG A 51 -1.16 -2.25 1.95
N MET A 52 0.00 -1.59 2.01
CA MET A 52 0.76 -1.41 3.25
C MET A 52 0.16 -0.28 4.10
N GLY A 53 0.51 -0.26 5.39
CA GLY A 53 0.05 0.76 6.34
C GLY A 53 1.12 1.81 6.67
N ASP A 54 1.41 1.94 7.96
CA ASP A 54 2.34 2.87 8.59
C ASP A 54 3.79 2.35 8.71
N TYR A 55 4.20 1.43 7.82
CA TYR A 55 5.52 0.78 7.88
C TYR A 55 6.29 0.80 6.57
N VAL A 56 7.61 0.62 6.70
CA VAL A 56 8.56 0.44 5.60
C VAL A 56 9.07 -1.00 5.61
N ALA A 57 9.32 -1.57 4.44
CA ALA A 57 10.02 -2.84 4.29
C ALA A 57 11.31 -2.64 3.46
N LEU A 58 12.41 -3.26 3.90
CA LEU A 58 13.73 -3.13 3.29
C LEU A 58 14.40 -4.51 3.23
N SER A 59 15.28 -4.71 2.25
CA SER A 59 16.19 -5.86 2.26
C SER A 59 17.34 -5.65 3.26
N ASN A 60 18.03 -6.72 3.66
CA ASN A 60 19.25 -6.64 4.47
C ASN A 60 20.29 -5.65 3.89
N GLY A 61 20.58 -5.75 2.58
CA GLY A 61 21.56 -4.89 1.92
C GLY A 61 21.16 -3.41 1.92
N ALA A 62 19.87 -3.10 1.72
CA ALA A 62 19.37 -1.73 1.86
C ALA A 62 19.49 -1.23 3.30
N ALA A 63 19.12 -2.05 4.29
CA ALA A 63 19.23 -1.71 5.70
C ALA A 63 20.68 -1.45 6.16
N GLU A 64 21.65 -2.20 5.63
CA GLU A 64 23.09 -2.00 5.88
C GLU A 64 23.60 -0.72 5.22
N ARG A 65 23.26 -0.46 3.95
CA ARG A 65 23.58 0.79 3.23
C ARG A 65 23.06 2.02 3.98
N LEU A 66 21.86 1.92 4.53
CA LEU A 66 21.14 2.94 5.31
C LEU A 66 21.50 2.96 6.81
N ARG A 67 22.45 2.11 7.25
CA ARG A 67 22.95 2.02 8.63
C ARG A 67 21.83 1.83 9.68
N LEU A 68 20.82 1.02 9.36
CA LEU A 68 19.70 0.78 10.28
C LEU A 68 20.14 0.02 11.53
N ARG A 69 19.83 0.60 12.70
CA ARG A 69 19.95 -0.10 13.98
C ARG A 69 18.71 -0.97 14.20
N ARG A 70 18.94 -2.28 14.24
CA ARG A 70 17.91 -3.28 14.58
C ARG A 70 17.51 -3.11 16.04
N VAL A 71 16.21 -3.19 16.34
CA VAL A 71 15.69 -3.21 17.71
C VAL A 71 16.01 -4.59 18.31
N PRO A 72 16.73 -4.67 19.44
CA PRO A 72 17.05 -5.95 20.07
C PRO A 72 15.80 -6.76 20.41
N LEU A 73 15.86 -8.07 20.21
CA LEU A 73 14.79 -9.04 20.49
C LEU A 73 13.44 -8.81 19.76
N ALA A 74 13.31 -7.80 18.90
CA ALA A 74 12.11 -7.52 18.13
C ALA A 74 12.18 -8.09 16.70
N GLY A 75 11.27 -9.00 16.39
CA GLY A 75 11.11 -9.62 15.07
C GLY A 75 9.76 -9.30 14.44
N VAL A 76 9.63 -9.61 13.15
CA VAL A 76 8.37 -9.56 12.38
C VAL A 76 8.27 -10.84 11.53
N ARG A 77 7.09 -11.47 11.43
CA ARG A 77 6.77 -12.60 10.52
C ARG A 77 5.71 -12.13 9.52
N VAL A 78 5.75 -12.60 8.27
CA VAL A 78 4.76 -12.31 7.20
C VAL A 78 4.67 -13.51 6.20
N GLY A 79 3.52 -14.16 5.95
CA GLY A 79 3.30 -15.36 5.07
C GLY A 79 2.66 -15.25 3.64
N ILE A 80 1.46 -15.84 3.36
CA ILE A 80 0.53 -15.72 2.18
C ILE A 80 -1.06 -15.96 2.36
N ASP A 81 -1.75 -15.80 3.52
CA ASP A 81 -3.19 -16.20 3.85
C ASP A 81 -3.72 -17.70 3.79
N GLY A 82 -3.35 -18.64 4.71
CA GLY A 82 -3.52 -20.12 4.71
C GLY A 82 -2.41 -21.16 4.22
N SER A 83 -1.11 -21.08 4.54
CA SER A 83 0.05 -21.90 4.04
C SER A 83 1.33 -21.48 4.80
N ASP A 84 2.37 -22.31 5.00
CA ASP A 84 3.47 -21.95 5.97
C ASP A 84 4.43 -20.85 5.48
N ALA A 85 4.33 -20.49 4.21
CA ALA A 85 5.35 -19.77 3.47
C ALA A 85 5.54 -18.35 4.02
N ALA A 86 6.42 -18.18 5.03
CA ALA A 86 6.61 -16.92 5.73
C ALA A 86 8.04 -16.40 5.78
N ILE A 87 8.17 -15.12 5.44
CA ILE A 87 9.39 -14.35 5.60
C ILE A 87 9.48 -13.80 7.02
N ARG A 88 10.58 -14.11 7.70
CA ARG A 88 10.92 -13.57 9.03
C ARG A 88 11.90 -12.43 8.86
N GLY A 89 11.57 -11.26 9.41
CA GLY A 89 12.40 -10.07 9.40
C GLY A 89 12.97 -9.71 10.79
N ARG A 90 13.58 -8.53 10.84
CA ARG A 90 13.98 -7.82 12.06
C ARG A 90 13.38 -6.43 12.04
N ILE A 91 13.00 -5.92 13.21
CA ILE A 91 12.44 -4.57 13.31
C ILE A 91 13.58 -3.55 13.49
N ALA A 92 13.46 -2.38 12.86
CA ALA A 92 14.30 -1.21 13.08
C ALA A 92 13.44 0.05 13.23
N ARG A 93 14.00 1.09 13.83
CA ARG A 93 13.39 2.44 13.95
C ARG A 93 14.26 3.46 13.20
N PRO A 94 14.08 3.64 11.88
CA PRO A 94 14.78 4.66 11.11
C PRO A 94 14.36 6.08 11.51
N ARG A 95 15.26 7.06 11.29
CA ARG A 95 14.86 8.45 11.00
C ARG A 95 14.56 8.54 9.51
N ILE A 96 13.32 8.81 9.12
CA ILE A 96 12.89 8.96 7.72
C ILE A 96 12.54 10.42 7.47
N GLU A 97 12.94 11.00 6.34
CA GLU A 97 12.53 12.36 5.95
C GLU A 97 12.15 12.44 4.45
N PHE A 98 11.12 13.24 4.15
CA PHE A 98 10.62 13.51 2.80
C PHE A 98 10.62 15.03 2.57
N GLY A 99 11.49 15.53 1.69
CA GLY A 99 11.59 16.98 1.43
C GLY A 99 11.80 17.83 2.70
N GLY A 100 12.55 17.31 3.68
CA GLY A 100 12.76 17.94 4.99
C GLY A 100 11.66 17.73 6.03
N ARG A 101 10.55 17.05 5.70
CA ARG A 101 9.52 16.63 6.66
C ARG A 101 9.90 15.29 7.27
N ALA A 102 10.16 15.26 8.58
CA ALA A 102 10.41 14.00 9.30
C ALA A 102 9.14 13.13 9.36
N SER A 103 9.32 11.82 9.22
CA SER A 103 8.30 10.79 9.42
C SER A 103 8.77 9.74 10.43
N ARG A 104 7.81 9.11 11.09
CA ARG A 104 8.02 8.04 12.07
C ARG A 104 7.34 6.78 11.57
N ALA A 105 8.11 5.73 11.36
CA ALA A 105 7.61 4.40 11.02
C ALA A 105 8.56 3.34 11.54
N PHE A 106 8.06 2.12 11.70
CA PHE A 106 8.91 0.95 11.83
C PHE A 106 9.40 0.50 10.46
N ALA A 107 10.64 0.01 10.40
CA ALA A 107 11.17 -0.70 9.24
C ALA A 107 11.26 -2.20 9.54
N GLY A 108 10.57 -3.02 8.75
CA GLY A 108 10.83 -4.45 8.64
C GLY A 108 12.02 -4.68 7.72
N ILE A 109 13.08 -5.32 8.24
CA ILE A 109 14.27 -5.70 7.49
C ILE A 109 14.18 -7.19 7.18
N PHE A 110 14.17 -7.53 5.90
CA PHE A 110 13.92 -8.89 5.39
C PHE A 110 15.12 -9.46 4.64
N PRO A 111 15.30 -10.79 4.63
CA PRO A 111 16.44 -11.43 3.98
C PRO A 111 16.40 -11.36 2.45
N ALA A 112 15.21 -11.30 1.84
CA ALA A 112 15.03 -11.23 0.39
C ALA A 112 14.82 -9.77 -0.10
N PRO A 113 15.02 -9.50 -1.40
CA PRO A 113 14.55 -8.26 -2.03
C PRO A 113 13.03 -8.14 -1.89
N VAL A 114 12.57 -7.03 -1.30
CA VAL A 114 11.13 -6.77 -1.10
C VAL A 114 10.46 -6.16 -2.34
N THR A 115 11.26 -5.60 -3.25
CA THR A 115 10.86 -5.07 -4.57
C THR A 115 12.03 -5.22 -5.56
N THR A 116 11.73 -5.17 -6.86
CA THR A 116 12.70 -5.11 -7.96
C THR A 116 12.88 -3.70 -8.56
N ARG A 117 12.03 -2.72 -8.18
CA ARG A 117 11.96 -1.37 -8.80
C ARG A 117 12.60 -0.26 -7.96
N ALA A 118 12.76 -0.52 -6.67
CA ALA A 118 13.24 0.42 -5.66
C ALA A 118 14.10 -0.32 -4.62
N GLU A 119 14.50 0.35 -3.55
CA GLU A 119 15.37 -0.22 -2.51
C GLU A 119 14.58 -0.75 -1.31
N GLY A 120 13.30 -0.41 -1.25
CA GLY A 120 12.34 -0.85 -0.26
C GLY A 120 10.91 -0.59 -0.71
N LEU A 121 9.96 -1.16 0.02
CA LEU A 121 8.54 -0.83 -0.06
C LEU A 121 8.14 0.09 1.09
N ILE A 122 7.15 0.94 0.87
CA ILE A 122 6.60 1.85 1.88
C ILE A 122 5.08 1.88 1.76
N GLY A 123 4.37 1.86 2.89
CA GLY A 123 2.94 2.13 2.89
C GLY A 123 2.62 3.63 2.94
N PRO A 124 1.49 4.06 2.36
CA PRO A 124 1.12 5.46 2.30
C PRO A 124 0.96 6.11 3.68
N GLY A 125 0.69 5.35 4.75
CA GLY A 125 0.63 5.83 6.14
C GLY A 125 1.93 6.51 6.59
N VAL A 126 3.08 6.08 6.08
CA VAL A 126 4.40 6.66 6.41
C VAL A 126 4.63 8.03 5.77
N LEU A 127 3.90 8.40 4.72
CA LEU A 127 4.14 9.66 4.00
C LEU A 127 3.64 10.85 4.85
N PRO A 128 4.46 11.90 5.12
CA PRO A 128 4.12 12.92 6.11
C PRO A 128 3.17 14.01 5.57
N TYR A 129 2.11 13.62 4.85
CA TYR A 129 1.15 14.52 4.19
C TYR A 129 -0.28 14.20 4.64
N ASP A 130 -1.05 15.26 4.91
CA ASP A 130 -2.44 15.18 5.38
C ASP A 130 -3.39 14.74 4.26
N VAL A 131 -3.05 15.04 3.01
CA VAL A 131 -3.78 14.60 1.81
C VAL A 131 -2.83 13.91 0.85
N ILE A 132 -3.18 12.69 0.43
CA ILE A 132 -2.38 11.91 -0.52
C ILE A 132 -3.29 11.53 -1.68
N THR A 133 -2.98 12.03 -2.88
CA THR A 133 -3.68 11.70 -4.11
C THR A 133 -2.81 10.78 -4.95
N VAL A 134 -3.33 9.65 -5.40
CA VAL A 134 -2.66 8.71 -6.28
C VAL A 134 -3.41 8.65 -7.60
N LEU A 135 -2.79 9.14 -8.68
CA LEU A 135 -3.35 9.09 -10.03
C LEU A 135 -3.26 7.66 -10.56
N VAL A 136 -4.38 7.10 -11.00
CA VAL A 136 -4.46 5.73 -11.55
C VAL A 136 -4.95 5.69 -13.00
N GLY A 137 -5.61 6.76 -13.47
CA GLY A 137 -6.08 6.91 -14.85
C GLY A 137 -6.37 8.37 -15.22
N PRO A 138 -6.88 8.63 -16.43
CA PRO A 138 -7.51 9.91 -16.77
C PRO A 138 -8.85 10.07 -16.05
N GLU A 139 -9.36 11.29 -15.92
CA GLU A 139 -10.77 11.48 -15.55
C GLU A 139 -11.67 11.20 -16.75
N LEU A 140 -12.75 10.46 -16.50
CA LEU A 140 -13.71 10.01 -17.49
C LEU A 140 -15.03 10.76 -17.34
N GLU A 141 -15.78 10.89 -18.43
CA GLU A 141 -17.13 11.44 -18.39
C GLU A 141 -18.04 10.60 -17.47
N GLY A 142 -18.88 11.28 -16.68
CA GLY A 142 -19.72 10.61 -15.68
C GLY A 142 -19.01 10.21 -14.38
N ALA A 143 -17.72 10.56 -14.20
CA ALA A 143 -17.01 10.26 -12.96
C ALA A 143 -17.71 10.81 -11.71
N ARG A 144 -17.81 9.95 -10.70
CA ARG A 144 -18.37 10.21 -9.37
C ARG A 144 -17.39 9.78 -8.29
N ASP A 145 -17.69 10.17 -7.06
CA ASP A 145 -16.90 9.83 -5.89
C ASP A 145 -17.47 8.56 -5.23
N ILE A 146 -16.62 7.55 -5.08
CA ILE A 146 -16.85 6.40 -4.21
C ILE A 146 -16.09 6.69 -2.92
N VAL A 147 -16.79 6.90 -1.80
CA VAL A 147 -16.18 7.35 -0.54
C VAL A 147 -16.25 6.25 0.51
N PHE A 148 -15.08 5.78 0.94
CA PHE A 148 -14.93 4.89 2.08
C PHE A 148 -14.52 5.67 3.32
N GLN A 149 -15.19 5.41 4.44
CA GLN A 149 -14.72 5.82 5.76
C GLN A 149 -13.60 4.89 6.21
N LEU A 150 -12.54 5.46 6.79
CA LEU A 150 -11.39 4.73 7.31
C LEU A 150 -11.43 4.75 8.85
N GLU A 151 -11.24 3.58 9.46
CA GLU A 151 -11.04 3.47 10.91
C GLU A 151 -9.72 4.18 11.31
N ASP A 152 -8.66 3.89 10.55
CA ASP A 152 -7.33 4.48 10.65
C ASP A 152 -6.92 5.03 9.27
N PRO A 153 -6.68 6.35 9.11
CA PRO A 153 -6.28 6.95 7.83
C PRO A 153 -4.90 6.51 7.33
N ASP A 154 -4.07 5.90 8.19
CA ASP A 154 -2.76 5.37 7.84
C ASP A 154 -2.84 3.92 7.35
N GLN A 155 -4.03 3.29 7.39
CA GLN A 155 -4.35 1.97 6.85
C GLN A 155 -5.43 2.10 5.76
N TRP A 156 -5.05 2.03 4.49
CA TRP A 156 -5.93 2.29 3.35
C TRP A 156 -6.87 1.11 3.05
N ARG A 157 -7.85 0.91 3.92
CA ARG A 157 -8.82 -0.20 3.88
C ARG A 157 -10.23 0.36 4.02
N GLY A 158 -10.93 0.46 2.89
CA GLY A 158 -12.35 0.75 2.89
C GLY A 158 -13.16 -0.46 3.32
N SER A 159 -14.45 -0.28 3.59
CA SER A 159 -15.42 -1.38 3.76
C SER A 159 -16.57 -1.21 2.79
N ALA A 160 -16.97 -2.31 2.14
CA ALA A 160 -18.07 -2.34 1.17
C ALA A 160 -18.89 -3.63 1.34
N VAL A 161 -20.11 -3.64 0.79
CA VAL A 161 -20.92 -4.87 0.68
C VAL A 161 -20.77 -5.44 -0.73
N VAL A 162 -20.29 -6.67 -0.84
CA VAL A 162 -20.07 -7.39 -2.11
C VAL A 162 -20.74 -8.75 -2.02
N GLY A 163 -21.64 -9.07 -2.94
CA GLY A 163 -22.37 -10.34 -2.94
C GLY A 163 -23.18 -10.60 -1.66
N GLY A 164 -23.55 -9.55 -0.91
CA GLY A 164 -24.22 -9.65 0.39
C GLY A 164 -23.30 -9.67 1.62
N HIS A 165 -21.97 -9.68 1.44
CA HIS A 165 -21.01 -9.75 2.55
C HIS A 165 -20.22 -8.46 2.70
N THR A 166 -19.98 -8.05 3.95
CA THR A 166 -19.03 -6.97 4.23
C THR A 166 -17.60 -7.46 3.97
N VAL A 167 -16.88 -6.74 3.11
CA VAL A 167 -15.48 -7.00 2.76
C VAL A 167 -14.62 -5.76 2.95
N GLN A 168 -13.35 -5.94 3.29
CA GLN A 168 -12.37 -4.86 3.22
C GLN A 168 -11.94 -4.64 1.77
N VAL A 169 -11.95 -3.38 1.33
CA VAL A 169 -11.54 -2.95 -0.01
C VAL A 169 -10.18 -2.28 0.09
N LEU A 170 -9.20 -2.85 -0.60
CA LEU A 170 -7.85 -2.30 -0.75
C LEU A 170 -7.61 -1.91 -2.22
N VAL A 171 -6.62 -1.05 -2.45
CA VAL A 171 -6.20 -0.63 -3.79
C VAL A 171 -4.86 -1.30 -4.11
N HIS A 172 -4.73 -1.91 -5.30
CA HIS A 172 -3.49 -2.53 -5.73
C HIS A 172 -3.10 -2.12 -7.16
N THR A 173 -2.28 -1.07 -7.24
CA THR A 173 -1.75 -0.55 -8.50
C THR A 173 -0.62 -1.40 -9.11
N GLY A 174 -0.14 -2.43 -8.40
CA GLY A 174 0.92 -3.33 -8.87
C GLY A 174 0.43 -4.44 -9.82
N ALA A 175 -0.75 -5.03 -9.56
CA ALA A 175 -1.34 -6.08 -10.38
C ALA A 175 -2.34 -5.53 -11.42
N GLN A 176 -2.68 -6.34 -12.44
CA GLN A 176 -3.82 -6.03 -13.31
C GLN A 176 -5.13 -6.50 -12.69
N GLU A 177 -5.10 -7.71 -12.15
CA GLU A 177 -6.24 -8.46 -11.65
C GLU A 177 -6.62 -8.05 -10.24
N THR A 178 -7.92 -8.11 -9.94
CA THR A 178 -8.41 -8.03 -8.55
C THR A 178 -8.03 -9.31 -7.80
N VAL A 179 -7.50 -9.17 -6.58
CA VAL A 179 -7.11 -10.30 -5.74
C VAL A 179 -8.11 -10.48 -4.59
N PHE A 180 -8.70 -11.66 -4.48
CA PHE A 180 -9.50 -12.09 -3.33
C PHE A 180 -8.61 -12.81 -2.31
N ASN A 181 -8.66 -12.40 -1.03
CA ASN A 181 -7.98 -13.14 0.04
C ASN A 181 -8.71 -14.45 0.36
N ARG A 182 -8.09 -15.36 1.13
CA ARG A 182 -8.63 -16.71 1.34
C ARG A 182 -9.96 -16.69 2.09
N THR A 183 -10.15 -15.78 3.04
CA THR A 183 -11.43 -15.61 3.73
C THR A 183 -12.55 -15.20 2.77
N ALA A 184 -12.29 -14.27 1.85
CA ALA A 184 -13.24 -13.89 0.80
C ALA A 184 -13.47 -15.04 -0.21
N VAL A 185 -12.42 -15.75 -0.62
CA VAL A 185 -12.55 -16.90 -1.54
C VAL A 185 -13.43 -17.98 -0.94
N ARG A 186 -13.16 -18.42 0.31
CA ARG A 186 -14.00 -19.43 1.00
C ARG A 186 -15.48 -19.07 0.99
N ARG A 187 -15.81 -17.77 1.11
CA ARG A 187 -17.18 -17.28 1.06
C ARG A 187 -17.75 -17.37 -0.36
N PHE A 188 -17.16 -16.64 -1.31
CA PHE A 188 -17.72 -16.49 -2.65
C PHE A 188 -17.63 -17.77 -3.51
N ASP A 189 -16.64 -18.64 -3.27
CA ASP A 189 -16.49 -19.95 -3.93
C ASP A 189 -17.62 -20.91 -3.49
N SER A 190 -17.92 -20.94 -2.18
CA SER A 190 -19.04 -21.74 -1.64
C SER A 190 -20.42 -21.31 -2.14
N GLU A 191 -20.53 -20.06 -2.59
CA GLU A 191 -21.74 -19.45 -3.17
C GLU A 191 -21.74 -19.48 -4.71
N GLY A 192 -20.72 -20.07 -5.34
CA GLY A 192 -20.60 -20.17 -6.80
C GLY A 192 -20.38 -18.82 -7.52
N ALA A 193 -19.98 -17.77 -6.80
CA ALA A 193 -19.85 -16.40 -7.31
C ALA A 193 -18.47 -16.07 -7.93
N ILE A 194 -17.47 -16.94 -7.74
CA ILE A 194 -16.10 -16.81 -8.28
C ILE A 194 -15.56 -18.14 -8.88
N PRO A 195 -16.30 -18.85 -9.76
CA PRO A 195 -15.83 -20.13 -10.28
C PRO A 195 -14.49 -20.01 -11.04
N ALA A 196 -13.62 -20.99 -10.81
CA ALA A 196 -12.30 -21.10 -11.45
C ALA A 196 -12.42 -21.20 -12.97
N SER A 197 -11.56 -20.47 -13.69
CA SER A 197 -11.65 -20.28 -15.15
C SER A 197 -10.34 -20.49 -15.91
N GLY A 198 -9.31 -21.08 -15.28
CA GLY A 198 -8.03 -21.33 -15.94
C GLY A 198 -7.04 -22.09 -15.05
N ALA A 199 -5.79 -22.19 -15.50
CA ALA A 199 -4.72 -22.86 -14.77
C ALA A 199 -4.22 -22.05 -13.55
N LEU A 200 -3.61 -22.73 -12.58
CA LEU A 200 -2.87 -22.07 -11.51
C LEU A 200 -1.67 -21.31 -12.09
N ALA A 201 -1.46 -20.09 -11.61
CA ALA A 201 -0.33 -19.23 -11.94
C ALA A 201 0.34 -18.74 -10.65
N GLU A 202 1.65 -18.55 -10.70
CA GLU A 202 2.39 -18.00 -9.57
C GLU A 202 2.31 -16.46 -9.58
N VAL A 203 1.67 -15.90 -8.56
CA VAL A 203 1.41 -14.47 -8.42
C VAL A 203 2.26 -13.90 -7.29
N HIS A 204 2.93 -12.77 -7.55
CA HIS A 204 3.60 -11.99 -6.51
C HIS A 204 2.57 -11.26 -5.65
N LEU A 205 2.64 -11.46 -4.34
CA LEU A 205 1.84 -10.69 -3.40
C LEU A 205 2.60 -9.45 -2.92
N ILE A 206 3.45 -9.58 -1.90
CA ILE A 206 4.10 -8.45 -1.22
C ILE A 206 5.41 -8.92 -0.57
N LEU A 207 6.37 -8.02 -0.36
CA LEU A 207 7.66 -8.32 0.30
C LEU A 207 8.49 -9.45 -0.36
N GLY A 208 8.31 -9.69 -1.66
CA GLY A 208 8.94 -10.82 -2.36
C GLY A 208 8.16 -12.15 -2.29
N LEU A 209 7.10 -12.23 -1.49
CA LEU A 209 6.28 -13.44 -1.32
C LEU A 209 5.46 -13.71 -2.59
N ARG A 210 5.40 -14.98 -2.98
CA ARG A 210 4.77 -15.47 -4.22
C ARG A 210 3.91 -16.70 -3.90
N THR A 211 2.76 -16.83 -4.53
CA THR A 211 1.84 -17.97 -4.29
C THR A 211 1.13 -18.43 -5.54
N LEU A 212 0.62 -19.65 -5.53
CA LEU A 212 -0.27 -20.12 -6.58
C LEU A 212 -1.66 -19.53 -6.38
N MET A 213 -2.17 -18.90 -7.44
CA MET A 213 -3.54 -18.40 -7.54
C MET A 213 -4.14 -18.88 -8.86
N GLN A 214 -5.47 -18.92 -8.93
CA GLN A 214 -6.21 -19.32 -10.12
C GLN A 214 -7.04 -18.13 -10.62
N PRO A 215 -7.14 -17.89 -11.94
CA PRO A 215 -8.11 -16.94 -12.47
C PRO A 215 -9.52 -17.45 -12.18
N VAL A 216 -10.41 -16.51 -11.87
CA VAL A 216 -11.84 -16.76 -11.61
C VAL A 216 -12.69 -15.86 -12.47
N THR A 217 -13.81 -16.38 -12.98
CA THR A 217 -14.88 -15.56 -13.55
C THR A 217 -15.76 -15.04 -12.42
N THR A 218 -16.21 -13.79 -12.51
CA THR A 218 -17.16 -13.24 -11.54
C THR A 218 -17.97 -12.10 -12.13
N ALA A 219 -19.22 -11.98 -11.69
CA ALA A 219 -20.09 -10.82 -11.93
C ALA A 219 -20.14 -9.87 -10.71
N LEU A 220 -19.36 -10.14 -9.66
CA LEU A 220 -19.32 -9.31 -8.46
C LEU A 220 -18.77 -7.90 -8.79
N THR A 221 -19.31 -6.91 -8.08
CA THR A 221 -18.86 -5.51 -8.14
C THR A 221 -18.61 -4.98 -6.74
N VAL A 222 -17.69 -4.02 -6.62
CA VAL A 222 -17.54 -3.14 -5.44
C VAL A 222 -18.05 -1.77 -5.87
N GLU A 223 -19.14 -1.28 -5.27
CA GLU A 223 -19.67 0.06 -5.56
C GLU A 223 -19.90 0.30 -7.07
N GLY A 224 -20.31 -0.73 -7.82
CA GLY A 224 -20.50 -0.70 -9.28
C GLY A 224 -19.23 -0.87 -10.13
N LEU A 225 -18.03 -0.92 -9.54
CA LEU A 225 -16.80 -1.27 -10.23
C LEU A 225 -16.72 -2.80 -10.44
N PRO A 226 -16.51 -3.30 -11.68
CA PRO A 226 -16.37 -4.72 -11.93
C PRO A 226 -15.08 -5.27 -11.29
N LEU A 227 -15.18 -6.43 -10.65
CA LEU A 227 -14.00 -7.07 -10.04
C LEU A 227 -13.19 -7.92 -11.03
N ALA A 228 -13.78 -8.33 -12.16
CA ALA A 228 -13.07 -9.06 -13.21
C ALA A 228 -12.16 -8.13 -14.04
N PRO A 229 -11.00 -8.60 -14.54
CA PRO A 229 -10.38 -9.90 -14.32
C PRO A 229 -9.92 -10.07 -12.86
N ALA A 230 -10.05 -11.29 -12.33
CA ALA A 230 -9.81 -11.59 -10.94
C ALA A 230 -9.00 -12.87 -10.75
N MET A 231 -8.17 -12.88 -9.71
CA MET A 231 -7.43 -14.03 -9.21
C MET A 231 -7.94 -14.40 -7.82
N ALA A 232 -8.24 -15.68 -7.61
CA ALA A 232 -8.58 -16.25 -6.32
C ALA A 232 -7.51 -17.26 -5.89
N ARG A 233 -7.30 -17.36 -4.58
CA ARG A 233 -6.53 -18.45 -3.98
C ARG A 233 -7.49 -19.62 -3.68
N THR A 234 -7.81 -20.38 -4.72
CA THR A 234 -8.80 -21.46 -4.70
C THR A 234 -8.35 -22.66 -3.85
N ASN A 235 -9.28 -23.56 -3.54
CA ASN A 235 -9.02 -24.77 -2.74
C ASN A 235 -8.26 -25.88 -3.50
N ALA A 236 -7.63 -25.58 -4.65
CA ALA A 236 -6.83 -26.56 -5.39
C ALA A 236 -5.60 -26.97 -4.55
N PRO A 237 -5.35 -28.29 -4.34
CA PRO A 237 -4.21 -28.74 -3.56
C PRO A 237 -2.90 -28.26 -4.19
N LEU A 238 -2.04 -27.65 -3.38
CA LEU A 238 -0.72 -27.22 -3.81
C LEU A 238 0.12 -28.46 -4.12
N LEU A 239 0.36 -28.73 -5.41
CA LEU A 239 1.20 -29.86 -5.83
C LEU A 239 2.65 -29.64 -5.37
N GLY A 240 3.02 -30.25 -4.23
CA GLY A 240 4.40 -30.32 -3.74
C GLY A 240 4.86 -29.16 -2.85
N ALA A 241 3.94 -28.50 -2.12
CA ALA A 241 4.32 -27.55 -1.07
C ALA A 241 3.71 -27.99 0.28
N ASP A 242 4.54 -28.58 1.15
CA ASP A 242 4.14 -28.98 2.51
C ASP A 242 3.68 -27.74 3.33
N GLU A 243 2.65 -27.88 4.18
CA GLU A 243 1.70 -26.80 4.55
C GLU A 243 1.65 -26.42 6.05
N GLU A 244 1.66 -25.12 6.45
CA GLU A 244 1.08 -24.56 7.72
C GLU A 244 1.10 -22.99 7.98
N ALA A 245 0.15 -22.19 7.46
CA ALA A 245 -0.18 -20.79 7.89
C ALA A 245 0.80 -19.53 7.77
N ASP A 246 0.21 -18.33 7.54
CA ASP A 246 0.47 -17.51 6.31
C ASP A 246 0.49 -15.94 6.55
N ILE A 247 0.20 -15.03 5.56
CA ILE A 247 0.37 -13.51 5.60
C ILE A 247 -0.51 -12.99 6.71
N VAL A 248 0.17 -12.86 7.85
CA VAL A 248 -0.26 -12.18 9.04
C VAL A 248 1.04 -11.60 9.59
N VAL A 249 1.03 -10.33 9.97
CA VAL A 249 2.03 -9.80 10.91
C VAL A 249 1.71 -10.42 12.26
N THR A 250 2.22 -11.62 12.50
CA THR A 250 1.76 -12.49 13.58
C THR A 250 2.33 -12.05 14.93
N GLY A 251 1.52 -11.27 15.67
CA GLY A 251 1.14 -11.73 17.00
C GLY A 251 0.01 -12.77 16.86
N ASN A 252 -0.18 -13.63 17.86
CA ASN A 252 -1.28 -14.61 17.84
C ASN A 252 -2.63 -13.88 17.73
N ALA A 253 -3.35 -14.05 16.63
CA ALA A 253 -4.57 -13.31 16.31
C ALA A 253 -5.51 -14.13 15.42
N ASP A 254 -6.78 -13.71 15.41
CA ASP A 254 -7.86 -14.29 14.60
C ASP A 254 -7.60 -14.22 13.09
N PRO A 255 -8.25 -15.09 12.27
CA PRO A 255 -8.12 -15.05 10.82
C PRO A 255 -8.51 -13.67 10.24
N PRO A 256 -7.82 -13.19 9.19
CA PRO A 256 -8.09 -11.88 8.64
C PRO A 256 -9.50 -11.81 8.04
N PRO A 257 -10.17 -10.63 8.10
CA PRO A 257 -11.48 -10.44 7.52
C PRO A 257 -11.47 -10.70 6.00
N PRO A 258 -12.64 -10.98 5.39
CA PRO A 258 -12.77 -11.03 3.94
C PRO A 258 -12.24 -9.74 3.32
N SER A 259 -11.35 -9.84 2.34
CA SER A 259 -10.78 -8.67 1.67
C SER A 259 -10.55 -8.87 0.18
N ILE A 260 -10.68 -7.76 -0.55
CA ILE A 260 -10.58 -7.65 -1.99
C ILE A 260 -9.62 -6.50 -2.30
N ALA A 261 -8.51 -6.81 -2.98
CA ALA A 261 -7.56 -5.81 -3.45
C ALA A 261 -7.82 -5.51 -4.93
N LEU A 262 -8.37 -4.33 -5.22
CA LEU A 262 -8.75 -3.88 -6.57
C LEU A 262 -7.49 -3.71 -7.43
N GLY A 263 -7.38 -4.50 -8.51
CA GLY A 263 -6.30 -4.42 -9.48
C GLY A 263 -6.46 -3.24 -10.45
N ARG A 264 -5.41 -2.94 -11.24
CA ARG A 264 -5.46 -1.86 -12.24
C ARG A 264 -6.61 -1.98 -13.24
N ALA A 265 -7.07 -3.18 -13.57
CA ALA A 265 -8.19 -3.36 -14.50
C ALA A 265 -9.52 -2.84 -13.90
N ALA A 266 -9.79 -3.12 -12.62
CA ALA A 266 -10.94 -2.52 -11.91
C ALA A 266 -10.78 -1.00 -11.74
N LEU A 267 -9.55 -0.55 -11.44
CA LEU A 267 -9.20 0.87 -11.28
C LEU A 267 -9.10 1.65 -12.61
N SER A 268 -9.20 0.99 -13.77
CA SER A 268 -9.07 1.63 -15.10
C SER A 268 -10.18 2.63 -15.40
N ARG A 269 -11.31 2.52 -14.68
CA ARG A 269 -12.44 3.45 -14.69
C ARG A 269 -12.26 4.65 -13.75
N CYS A 270 -11.14 4.71 -13.02
CA CYS A 270 -10.87 5.71 -11.99
C CYS A 270 -9.77 6.68 -12.42
N ALA A 271 -9.94 7.97 -12.09
CA ALA A 271 -8.93 8.99 -12.25
C ALA A 271 -7.86 8.86 -11.15
N HIS A 272 -8.31 8.78 -9.90
CA HIS A 272 -7.44 8.80 -8.73
C HIS A 272 -8.05 8.11 -7.50
N VAL A 273 -7.17 7.76 -6.57
CA VAL A 273 -7.47 7.42 -5.18
C VAL A 273 -6.93 8.54 -4.30
N ARG A 274 -7.77 9.20 -3.51
CA ARG A 274 -7.39 10.29 -2.61
C ARG A 274 -7.70 9.89 -1.18
N VAL A 275 -6.72 9.96 -0.28
CA VAL A 275 -6.96 9.89 1.17
C VAL A 275 -6.79 11.25 1.81
N ASP A 276 -7.73 11.58 2.68
CA ASP A 276 -7.68 12.74 3.58
C ASP A 276 -7.60 12.24 5.01
N ARG A 277 -6.45 12.45 5.67
CA ARG A 277 -6.22 11.96 7.02
C ARG A 277 -7.05 12.70 8.07
N SER A 278 -7.39 13.96 7.79
CA SER A 278 -8.17 14.79 8.71
C SER A 278 -9.65 14.39 8.71
N ALA A 279 -10.20 14.10 7.53
CA ALA A 279 -11.56 13.60 7.38
C ALA A 279 -11.68 12.07 7.58
N ARG A 280 -10.56 11.34 7.60
CA ARG A 280 -10.48 9.87 7.59
C ARG A 280 -11.25 9.22 6.43
N THR A 281 -11.14 9.80 5.24
CA THR A 281 -11.82 9.30 4.04
C THR A 281 -10.84 8.83 2.97
N MET A 282 -11.18 7.73 2.31
CA MET A 282 -10.60 7.30 1.04
C MET A 282 -11.63 7.47 -0.07
N THR A 283 -11.37 8.39 -0.99
CA THR A 283 -12.22 8.65 -2.15
C THR A 283 -11.58 8.05 -3.40
N LEU A 284 -12.34 7.25 -4.16
CA LEU A 284 -11.99 6.86 -5.52
C LEU A 284 -12.87 7.64 -6.49
N ARG A 285 -12.26 8.38 -7.41
CA ARG A 285 -12.96 9.17 -8.42
C ARG A 285 -13.12 8.31 -9.67
N CYS A 286 -14.30 7.71 -9.90
CA CYS A 286 -14.52 6.71 -10.96
C CYS A 286 -15.84 6.92 -11.71
N ALA A 287 -15.85 6.62 -13.02
CA ALA A 287 -17.05 6.57 -13.86
C ALA A 287 -17.62 5.15 -13.90
#